data_AF-A0A8H3LWE9-F1
#
_entry.id   AF-A0A8H3LWE9-F1
#
_cell.length_a   1.000
_cell.length_b   1.000
_cell.length_c   1.000
_cell.angle_alpha   90.00
_cell.angle_beta   90.00
_cell.angle_gamma   90.00
#
_symmetry.space_group_name_H-M   'P 1'
#
loop_
_entity.id
_entity.type
_entity.pdbx_description
1 polymer ?
#
loop_
_entity_poly.entity_id
_entity_poly.type
_entity_poly.pdbx_seq_one_letter_code
_entity_poly.pdbx_strand_id
1 'polypeptide(L)'
;MVEKQLKINYYNDIIVEWIPYDQFSNIKELEKDEFTTRCSATWKDGPLNYDIIKYEYTRIQNKKINLKCLHNSQNVNNEFLIEFKKYSTRFYSYNKFKIYGISQNPDIKDYILVLQNVYCDKCGKCFTDKYGIWCKSCQINDIASWTSGNEKIDNLVQEMR
;
A
#
# COMPACT_ATOMS: atom_id res chain seq x y z
N MET A 1 -11.50 -8.30 -24.39
CA MET A 1 -12.34 -8.51 -23.18
C MET A 1 -12.46 -7.18 -22.48
N VAL A 2 -13.64 -6.57 -22.45
CA VAL A 2 -13.87 -5.35 -21.67
C VAL A 2 -14.26 -5.80 -20.26
N GLU A 3 -13.32 -5.70 -19.33
CA GLU A 3 -13.56 -6.05 -17.93
C GLU A 3 -14.61 -5.10 -17.33
N LYS A 4 -15.58 -5.69 -16.64
CA LYS A 4 -16.61 -5.00 -15.87
C LYS A 4 -15.92 -4.24 -14.73
N GLN A 5 -15.64 -2.95 -14.94
CA GLN A 5 -15.15 -2.07 -13.89
C GLN A 5 -16.07 -2.18 -12.67
N LEU A 6 -15.49 -2.34 -11.47
CA LEU A 6 -16.24 -2.30 -10.21
C LEU A 6 -17.06 -1.00 -10.15
N LYS A 7 -18.27 -1.03 -9.58
CA LYS A 7 -19.14 0.15 -9.48
C LYS A 7 -18.39 1.34 -8.87
N ILE A 8 -18.01 2.29 -9.72
CA ILE A 8 -17.50 3.62 -9.36
C ILE A 8 -18.72 4.42 -8.88
N ASN A 9 -18.73 4.84 -7.61
CA ASN A 9 -19.86 5.61 -7.07
C ASN A 9 -19.63 7.11 -7.20
N TYR A 10 -18.35 7.53 -7.21
CA TYR A 10 -17.93 8.92 -7.33
C TYR A 10 -16.84 9.06 -8.38
N TYR A 11 -16.79 10.19 -9.08
CA TYR A 11 -15.81 10.46 -10.14
C TYR A 11 -14.35 10.38 -9.65
N ASN A 12 -14.13 10.52 -8.34
CA ASN A 12 -12.82 10.44 -7.73
C ASN A 12 -12.55 9.10 -7.03
N ASP A 13 -13.47 8.12 -7.08
CA ASP A 13 -13.18 6.77 -6.57
C ASP A 13 -12.00 6.16 -7.34
N ILE A 14 -11.24 5.32 -6.65
CA ILE A 14 -10.11 4.60 -7.23
C ILE A 14 -10.65 3.55 -8.20
N ILE A 15 -10.14 3.61 -9.42
CA ILE A 15 -10.35 2.60 -10.43
C ILE A 15 -9.39 1.45 -10.13
N VAL A 16 -9.96 0.29 -9.78
CA VAL A 16 -9.17 -0.93 -9.55
C VAL A 16 -8.77 -1.50 -10.91
N GLU A 17 -7.47 -1.59 -11.16
CA GLU A 17 -6.91 -2.01 -12.45
C GLU A 17 -6.33 -3.43 -12.38
N TRP A 18 -6.39 -4.18 -13.48
CA TRP A 18 -5.47 -5.29 -13.71
C TRP A 18 -4.12 -4.73 -14.16
N ILE A 19 -3.07 -5.00 -13.41
CA ILE A 19 -1.75 -4.40 -13.62
C ILE A 19 -0.77 -5.50 -14.05
N PRO A 20 -0.22 -5.44 -15.28
CA PRO A 20 0.84 -6.35 -15.72
C PRO A 20 2.04 -6.32 -14.76
N TYR A 21 2.62 -7.48 -14.45
CA TYR A 21 3.67 -7.57 -13.42
C TYR A 21 4.96 -6.80 -13.78
N ASP A 22 5.26 -6.67 -15.07
CA ASP A 22 6.41 -5.93 -15.62
C ASP A 22 6.33 -4.41 -15.42
N GLN A 23 5.17 -3.91 -14.99
CA GLN A 23 4.95 -2.53 -14.54
C GLN A 23 5.61 -2.22 -13.20
N PHE A 24 6.02 -3.24 -12.45
CA PHE A 24 6.67 -3.07 -11.16
C PHE A 24 8.18 -3.06 -11.29
N SER A 25 8.81 -2.18 -10.52
CA SER A 25 10.27 -2.04 -10.43
C SER A 25 10.69 -1.75 -8.99
N ASN A 26 11.99 -1.87 -8.70
CA ASN A 26 12.52 -1.66 -7.35
C ASN A 26 11.79 -2.50 -6.29
N ILE A 27 11.48 -3.76 -6.63
CA ILE A 27 10.75 -4.66 -5.74
C ILE A 27 11.68 -5.04 -4.59
N LYS A 28 11.28 -4.72 -3.36
CA LYS A 28 12.00 -5.04 -2.13
C LYS A 28 11.09 -5.86 -1.22
N GLU A 29 11.51 -7.07 -0.86
CA GLU A 29 10.82 -7.87 0.14
C GLU A 29 10.87 -7.17 1.50
N LEU A 30 9.71 -7.06 2.14
CA LEU A 30 9.57 -6.48 3.48
C LEU A 30 9.37 -7.58 4.52
N GLU A 31 8.57 -8.58 4.18
CA GLU A 31 8.23 -9.69 5.05
C GLU A 31 7.70 -10.86 4.23
N LYS A 32 8.04 -12.07 4.65
CA LYS A 32 7.58 -13.31 4.04
C LYS A 32 7.22 -14.31 5.13
N ASP A 33 6.03 -14.85 5.03
CA ASP A 33 5.53 -15.94 5.86
C ASP A 33 5.04 -17.10 4.98
N GLU A 34 4.48 -18.14 5.60
CA GLU A 34 4.00 -19.33 4.90
C GLU A 34 2.91 -19.01 3.86
N PHE A 35 2.05 -18.03 4.15
CA PHE A 35 0.86 -17.72 3.36
C PHE A 35 1.00 -16.47 2.50
N THR A 36 1.86 -15.54 2.88
CA THR A 36 1.96 -14.23 2.24
C THR A 36 3.39 -13.76 2.08
N THR A 37 3.66 -13.11 0.94
CA THR A 37 4.87 -12.31 0.74
C THR A 37 4.47 -10.85 0.55
N ARG A 38 5.08 -9.96 1.33
CA ARG A 38 4.86 -8.52 1.26
C ARG A 38 6.11 -7.83 0.75
N CYS A 39 5.92 -6.99 -0.26
CA CYS A 39 6.99 -6.21 -0.86
C CYS A 39 6.60 -4.73 -0.93
N SER A 40 7.61 -3.86 -1.01
CA SER A 40 7.44 -2.53 -1.61
C SER A 40 7.93 -2.53 -3.04
N ALA A 41 7.34 -1.68 -3.87
CA ALA A 41 7.70 -1.55 -5.28
C ALA A 41 7.38 -0.14 -5.80
N THR A 42 7.87 0.15 -6.99
CA THR A 42 7.50 1.32 -7.79
C THR A 42 6.65 0.86 -8.96
N TRP A 43 5.43 1.38 -9.08
CA TRP A 43 4.56 1.20 -10.25
C TRP A 43 4.85 2.30 -11.26
N LYS A 44 5.41 1.92 -12.42
CA LYS A 44 5.88 2.83 -13.48
C LYS A 44 4.75 3.73 -14.01
N ASP A 45 3.67 3.14 -14.51
CA ASP A 45 2.53 3.91 -15.03
C ASP A 45 1.77 4.61 -13.91
N GLY A 46 1.67 3.98 -12.74
CA GLY A 46 0.98 4.51 -11.58
C GLY A 46 -0.55 4.53 -11.71
N PRO A 47 -1.27 4.86 -10.63
CA PRO A 47 -2.72 4.79 -10.60
C PRO A 47 -3.36 5.86 -11.46
N LEU A 48 -4.47 5.51 -12.10
CA LEU A 48 -5.36 6.48 -12.72
C LEU A 48 -6.06 7.33 -11.64
N ASN A 49 -6.07 8.64 -11.84
CA ASN A 49 -6.72 9.60 -10.94
C ASN A 49 -7.46 10.66 -11.75
N TYR A 50 -8.64 11.04 -11.31
CA TYR A 50 -9.39 12.12 -11.93
C TYR A 50 -8.87 13.48 -11.46
N ASP A 51 -8.36 14.28 -12.39
CA ASP A 51 -7.96 15.67 -12.14
C ASP A 51 -9.20 16.56 -12.23
N ILE A 52 -9.62 17.09 -11.08
CA ILE A 52 -10.82 17.94 -10.97
C ILE A 52 -10.62 19.28 -11.68
N ILE A 53 -9.40 19.79 -11.76
CA ILE A 53 -9.10 21.08 -12.38
C ILE A 53 -9.15 20.94 -13.91
N LYS A 54 -8.60 19.84 -14.44
CA LYS A 54 -8.54 19.59 -15.88
C LYS A 54 -9.76 18.83 -16.43
N TYR A 55 -10.60 18.29 -15.54
CA TYR A 55 -11.74 17.44 -15.90
C TYR A 55 -11.34 16.21 -16.74
N GLU A 56 -10.17 15.65 -16.48
CA GLU A 56 -9.63 14.49 -17.22
C GLU A 56 -8.96 13.48 -16.29
N TYR A 57 -8.81 12.24 -16.77
CA TYR A 57 -8.03 11.24 -16.06
C TYR A 57 -6.55 11.39 -16.37
N THR A 58 -5.73 11.49 -15.33
CA THR A 58 -4.28 11.54 -15.42
C THR A 58 -3.67 10.41 -14.61
N ARG A 59 -2.42 10.06 -14.90
CA ARG A 59 -1.66 9.05 -14.14
C ARG A 59 -0.57 9.70 -13.31
N ILE A 60 -0.45 9.25 -12.06
CA ILE A 60 0.67 9.63 -11.19
C ILE A 60 1.76 8.58 -11.34
N GLN A 61 2.65 8.79 -12.31
CA GLN A 61 3.74 7.86 -12.63
C GLN A 61 4.70 7.63 -11.47
N ASN A 62 5.42 6.51 -11.54
CA ASN A 62 6.46 6.11 -10.57
C ASN A 62 5.93 6.10 -9.13
N LYS A 63 4.70 5.65 -8.95
CA LYS A 63 4.06 5.62 -7.65
C LYS A 63 4.66 4.51 -6.79
N LYS A 64 5.11 4.87 -5.59
CA LYS A 64 5.47 3.87 -4.58
C LYS A 64 4.22 3.17 -4.06
N ILE A 65 4.28 1.84 -4.04
CA ILE A 65 3.18 0.95 -3.69
C ILE A 65 3.67 -0.19 -2.79
N ASN A 66 2.73 -0.89 -2.17
CA ASN A 66 2.99 -2.19 -1.57
C ASN A 66 2.32 -3.30 -2.38
N LEU A 67 3.04 -4.40 -2.53
CA LEU A 67 2.55 -5.63 -3.14
C LEU A 67 2.30 -6.65 -2.03
N LYS A 68 1.11 -7.22 -1.98
CA LYS A 68 0.81 -8.35 -1.10
C LYS A 68 0.48 -9.56 -1.96
N CYS A 69 1.44 -10.47 -2.08
CA CYS A 69 1.29 -11.75 -2.76
C CYS A 69 0.67 -12.75 -1.78
N LEU A 70 -0.37 -13.43 -2.22
CA LEU A 70 -1.06 -14.48 -1.45
C LEU A 70 -0.69 -15.83 -2.05
N HIS A 71 0.03 -16.65 -1.29
CA HIS A 71 0.53 -17.94 -1.76
C HIS A 71 -0.63 -18.93 -1.96
N ASN A 72 -0.52 -19.78 -2.99
CA ASN A 72 -1.55 -20.76 -3.36
C ASN A 72 -2.93 -20.14 -3.63
N SER A 73 -2.96 -18.86 -4.02
CA SER A 73 -4.22 -18.13 -4.24
C SER A 73 -4.98 -18.61 -5.49
N GLN A 74 -4.38 -19.49 -6.27
CA GLN A 74 -5.03 -20.18 -7.39
C GLN A 74 -6.12 -21.17 -6.93
N ASN A 75 -5.95 -21.78 -5.75
CA ASN A 75 -6.77 -22.90 -5.29
C ASN A 75 -7.85 -22.49 -4.27
N VAL A 76 -7.84 -21.25 -3.76
CA VAL A 76 -8.72 -20.78 -2.69
C VAL A 76 -9.36 -19.43 -3.06
N ASN A 77 -10.35 -19.47 -3.96
CA ASN A 77 -11.05 -18.26 -4.43
C ASN A 77 -11.67 -17.40 -3.30
N ASN A 78 -12.00 -17.99 -2.14
CA ASN A 78 -12.65 -17.26 -1.06
C ASN A 78 -11.67 -16.39 -0.25
N GLU A 79 -10.44 -16.85 -0.03
CA GLU A 79 -9.49 -16.14 0.85
C GLU A 79 -8.96 -14.86 0.20
N PHE A 80 -8.60 -14.93 -1.08
CA PHE A 80 -8.22 -13.76 -1.86
C PHE A 80 -9.32 -12.68 -1.86
N LEU A 81 -10.58 -13.07 -2.10
CA LEU A 81 -11.70 -12.14 -2.11
C LEU A 81 -12.00 -11.55 -0.73
N ILE A 82 -11.84 -12.34 0.34
CA ILE A 82 -11.96 -11.84 1.72
C ILE A 82 -10.87 -10.79 1.98
N GLU A 83 -9.63 -11.08 1.58
CA GLU A 83 -8.51 -10.16 1.75
C GLU A 83 -8.72 -8.87 0.94
N PHE A 84 -9.11 -8.98 -0.33
CA PHE A 84 -9.43 -7.87 -1.21
C PHE A 84 -10.47 -6.92 -0.58
N LYS A 85 -11.53 -7.46 0.03
CA LYS A 85 -12.62 -6.69 0.67
C LYS A 85 -12.21 -5.90 1.91
N LYS A 86 -11.01 -6.16 2.48
CA LYS A 86 -10.48 -5.36 3.60
C LYS A 86 -10.12 -3.94 3.18
N TYR A 87 -9.78 -3.75 1.91
CA TYR A 87 -9.33 -2.48 1.35
C TYR A 87 -10.49 -1.66 0.79
N SER A 88 -10.28 -0.35 0.63
CA SER A 88 -11.26 0.57 0.06
C SER A 88 -10.87 1.01 -1.33
N THR A 89 -11.88 1.15 -2.19
CA THR A 89 -11.79 1.84 -3.48
C THR A 89 -12.20 3.31 -3.37
N ARG A 90 -12.71 3.76 -2.22
CA ARG A 90 -13.13 5.16 -2.05
C ARG A 90 -11.94 6.05 -1.75
N PHE A 91 -11.81 7.14 -2.48
CA PHE A 91 -10.72 8.08 -2.28
C PHE A 91 -10.76 8.76 -0.91
N TYR A 92 -11.96 9.12 -0.43
CA TYR A 92 -12.18 9.72 0.89
C TYR A 92 -12.47 8.68 1.99
N SER A 93 -11.99 7.43 1.86
CA SER A 93 -12.10 6.48 2.95
C SER A 93 -11.07 6.78 4.04
N TYR A 94 -11.52 7.41 5.12
CA TYR A 94 -10.67 7.67 6.30
C TYR A 94 -10.36 6.41 7.10
N ASN A 95 -11.09 5.31 6.85
CA ASN A 95 -11.08 4.15 7.73
C ASN A 95 -10.43 2.88 7.18
N LYS A 96 -9.99 2.87 5.92
CA LYS A 96 -9.40 1.69 5.30
C LYS A 96 -8.25 2.07 4.37
N PHE A 97 -7.22 1.22 4.31
CA PHE A 97 -6.18 1.31 3.29
C PHE A 97 -6.79 1.15 1.89
N LYS A 98 -6.11 1.73 0.90
CA LYS A 98 -6.63 1.77 -0.47
C LYS A 98 -6.02 0.69 -1.34
N ILE A 99 -6.83 0.13 -2.23
CA ILE A 99 -6.40 -0.83 -3.24
C ILE A 99 -6.43 -0.16 -4.60
N TYR A 100 -5.31 -0.25 -5.33
CA TYR A 100 -5.19 0.28 -6.68
C TYR A 100 -5.46 -0.77 -7.74
N GLY A 101 -5.21 -2.03 -7.44
CA GLY A 101 -5.31 -3.05 -8.48
C GLY A 101 -5.00 -4.45 -8.01
N ILE A 102 -5.06 -5.33 -8.98
CA ILE A 102 -4.68 -6.74 -8.87
C ILE A 102 -3.62 -7.00 -9.94
N SER A 103 -2.64 -7.80 -9.59
CA SER A 103 -1.68 -8.36 -10.54
C SER A 103 -1.57 -9.86 -10.32
N GLN A 104 -0.75 -10.51 -11.12
CA GLN A 104 -0.44 -11.92 -10.98
C GLN A 104 1.05 -12.13 -11.18
N ASN A 105 1.66 -12.90 -10.29
CA ASN A 105 3.04 -13.30 -10.43
C ASN A 105 3.21 -14.14 -11.71
N PRO A 106 4.12 -13.80 -12.64
CA PRO A 106 4.25 -14.51 -13.91
C PRO A 106 4.74 -15.96 -13.74
N ASP A 107 5.48 -16.27 -12.67
CA ASP A 107 6.16 -17.55 -12.47
C ASP A 107 5.25 -18.56 -11.77
N ILE A 108 4.82 -18.21 -10.56
CA ILE A 108 4.01 -19.09 -9.70
C ILE A 108 2.50 -18.85 -9.83
N LYS A 109 2.10 -17.84 -10.62
CA LYS A 109 0.71 -17.54 -10.96
C LYS A 109 -0.21 -17.19 -9.78
N ASP A 110 0.37 -16.90 -8.62
CA ASP A 110 -0.33 -16.34 -7.46
C ASP A 110 -0.78 -14.90 -7.73
N TYR A 111 -1.94 -14.55 -7.19
CA TYR A 111 -2.47 -13.19 -7.25
C TYR A 111 -1.80 -12.26 -6.25
N ILE A 112 -1.67 -11.01 -6.67
CA ILE A 112 -1.01 -9.94 -5.94
C ILE A 112 -1.99 -8.79 -5.79
N LEU A 113 -2.20 -8.34 -4.55
CA LEU A 113 -2.90 -7.09 -4.27
C LEU A 113 -1.94 -5.91 -4.37
N VAL A 114 -2.34 -4.88 -5.10
CA VAL A 114 -1.55 -3.65 -5.29
C VAL A 114 -2.15 -2.54 -4.42
N LEU A 115 -1.42 -2.13 -3.39
CA LEU A 115 -1.94 -1.35 -2.27
C LEU A 115 -1.25 0.01 -2.12
N GLN A 116 -2.01 1.00 -1.65
CA GLN A 116 -1.46 2.31 -1.30
C GLN A 116 -0.87 2.29 0.10
N ASN A 117 0.47 2.38 0.19
CA ASN A 117 1.23 2.80 1.37
C ASN A 117 0.74 2.18 2.70
N VAL A 118 0.74 0.85 2.76
CA VAL A 118 0.26 0.04 3.89
C VAL A 118 1.38 -0.33 4.85
N TYR A 119 2.59 -0.55 4.33
CA TYR A 119 3.72 -1.06 5.11
C TYR A 119 4.90 -0.09 5.07
N CYS A 120 5.55 0.08 6.23
CA CYS A 120 6.74 0.91 6.35
C CYS A 120 7.96 0.24 5.71
N ASP A 121 8.67 0.95 4.83
CA ASP A 121 9.87 0.41 4.17
C ASP A 121 11.06 0.17 5.10
N LYS A 122 11.08 0.85 6.26
CA LYS A 122 12.15 0.72 7.25
C LYS A 122 12.04 -0.58 8.04
N CYS A 123 10.83 -0.96 8.48
CA CYS A 123 10.63 -2.06 9.41
C CYS A 123 9.60 -3.11 8.97
N GLY A 124 8.99 -2.97 7.80
CA GLY A 124 7.99 -3.91 7.25
C GLY A 124 6.62 -3.91 7.95
N LYS A 125 6.50 -3.24 9.11
CA LYS A 125 5.25 -3.19 9.88
C LYS A 125 4.19 -2.33 9.20
N CYS A 126 2.93 -2.73 9.37
CA CYS A 126 1.78 -1.93 8.96
C CYS A 126 1.82 -0.53 9.60
N PHE A 127 1.46 0.49 8.84
CA PHE A 127 1.23 1.81 9.42
C PHE A 127 0.05 1.78 10.38
N THR A 128 0.18 2.53 11.47
CA THR A 128 -0.91 2.70 12.46
C THR A 128 -1.93 3.73 11.99
N ASP A 129 -1.48 4.71 11.18
CA ASP A 129 -2.34 5.65 10.49
C ASP A 129 -2.53 5.25 9.02
N LYS A 130 -3.62 5.72 8.41
CA LYS A 130 -4.03 5.31 7.06
C LYS A 130 -3.48 6.21 5.95
N TYR A 131 -2.76 7.27 6.31
CA TYR A 131 -1.96 8.05 5.35
C TYR A 131 -0.65 7.34 5.02
N GLY A 132 -0.27 6.37 5.86
CA GLY A 132 1.00 5.63 5.74
C GLY A 132 2.20 6.55 5.95
N ILE A 133 2.02 7.60 6.74
CA ILE A 133 3.06 8.60 7.01
C ILE A 133 3.77 8.25 8.33
N TRP A 134 3.04 7.70 9.30
CA TRP A 134 3.50 7.50 10.65
C TRP A 134 3.65 6.01 10.97
N CYS A 135 4.89 5.52 10.93
CA CYS A 135 5.21 4.22 11.50
C CYS A 135 5.51 4.36 12.99
N LYS A 136 4.55 4.00 13.85
CA LYS A 136 4.68 4.14 15.32
C LYS A 136 5.95 3.47 15.84
N SER A 137 6.28 2.27 15.35
CA SER A 137 7.47 1.54 15.79
C SER A 137 8.79 2.24 15.40
N CYS A 138 8.89 2.78 14.18
CA CYS A 138 10.07 3.54 13.78
C CYS A 138 10.21 4.82 14.58
N GLN A 139 9.11 5.51 14.85
CA GLN A 139 9.16 6.75 15.62
C GLN A 139 9.57 6.53 17.08
N ILE A 140 9.06 5.48 17.74
CA ILE A 140 9.50 5.15 19.10
C ILE A 140 11.01 4.90 19.11
N ASN A 141 11.54 4.19 18.11
CA ASN A 141 12.99 3.95 18.01
C ASN A 141 13.78 5.24 17.72
N ASP A 142 13.30 6.10 16.82
CA ASP A 142 13.96 7.35 16.49
C ASP A 142 14.01 8.27 17.74
N ILE A 143 12.91 8.37 18.50
CA ILE A 143 12.83 9.08 19.79
C ILE A 143 13.72 8.39 20.84
N ALA A 144 13.79 7.06 20.86
CA ALA A 144 14.64 6.27 21.75
C ALA A 144 16.09 6.78 21.72
N SER A 145 16.57 7.05 20.51
CA SER A 145 17.94 7.50 20.21
C SER A 145 18.15 9.01 20.14
N TRP A 146 17.11 9.82 20.32
CA TRP A 146 17.19 11.27 20.11
C TRP A 146 17.80 12.02 21.30
N THR A 147 18.69 12.95 21.00
CA THR A 147 19.22 13.97 21.94
C THR A 147 19.36 15.30 21.20
N SER A 148 18.99 16.39 21.87
CA SER A 148 19.20 17.76 21.40
C SER A 148 20.58 18.32 21.75
N GLY A 149 21.36 17.61 22.56
CA GLY A 149 22.56 18.15 23.21
C GLY A 149 22.25 19.13 24.36
N ASN A 150 20.97 19.32 24.71
CA ASN A 150 20.54 20.08 25.88
C ASN A 150 19.83 19.15 26.86
N GLU A 151 20.50 18.86 27.98
CA GLU A 151 20.03 17.92 29.00
C GLU A 151 18.62 18.24 29.52
N LYS A 152 18.25 19.53 29.65
CA LYS A 152 16.91 19.91 30.11
C LYS A 152 15.83 19.58 29.09
N ILE A 153 16.11 19.81 27.81
CA ILE A 153 15.17 19.49 26.73
C ILE A 153 15.05 17.98 26.58
N ASP A 154 16.18 17.28 26.68
CA ASP A 154 16.22 15.81 26.56
C ASP A 154 15.41 15.15 27.69
N ASN A 155 15.57 15.62 28.93
CA ASN A 155 14.79 15.11 30.07
C ASN A 155 13.28 15.31 29.88
N LEU A 156 12.84 16.48 29.38
CA LEU A 156 11.43 16.73 29.09
C LEU A 156 10.87 15.77 28.02
N VAL A 157 11.66 15.48 26.97
CA VAL A 157 11.25 14.55 25.91
C VAL A 157 11.17 13.10 26.43
N GLN A 158 12.04 12.71 27.37
CA GLN A 158 11.98 11.39 28.02
C GLN A 158 10.75 11.22 28.92
N GLU A 159 10.36 12.26 29.66
CA GLU A 159 9.19 12.23 30.56
C GLU A 159 7.85 12.09 29.81
N MET A 160 7.80 12.49 28.54
CA MET A 160 6.59 12.38 27.70
C MET A 160 6.42 11.01 27.02
N ARG A 161 7.35 10.07 27.24
CA ARG A 161 7.26 8.69 26.71
C ARG A 161 6.21 7.85 27.43
#